data_AF-A0AAW2C8F3-F1
#
_entry.id   AF-A0AAW2C8F3-F1
#
_cell.length_a   1.000
_cell.length_b   1.000
_cell.length_c   1.000
_cell.angle_alpha   90.00
_cell.angle_beta   90.00
_cell.angle_gamma   90.00
#
_symmetry.space_group_name_H-M   'P 1'
#
loop_
_entity.id
_entity.type
_entity.pdbx_description
1 polymer ?
#
loop_
_entity_poly.entity_id
_entity_poly.type
_entity_poly.pdbx_seq_one_letter_code
_entity_poly.pdbx_strand_id
1 'polypeptide(L)'
;MTKAWQGSYNSHHWDITGYSLIWDPCVDLHKHVEVYTLSTNSWRQINCDTISDIHVFGGCCEIYLNGAYHWSGRPKEKDYNIIVSFDMSNEVFGILSMPDLTDISHFNQIWQALAVLGNCVASIVYNICAPEKTFDIWVMHEYGVKESWTKQYVIGPLSGIRKLVGPANSGHILLLGDKIFLVEDNGQVVVYNLNAQQIKNLQVSEHPTMAYVESLVSIMGRNVIEN
;
A
#
# COMPACT_ATOMS: atom_id res chain seq x y z
N MET A 1 -7.88 13.91 -30.74
CA MET A 1 -7.02 13.10 -31.63
C MET A 1 -5.68 13.78 -31.77
N THR A 2 -4.64 13.29 -31.09
CA THR A 2 -3.25 13.67 -31.35
C THR A 2 -2.33 12.59 -30.79
N LYS A 3 -1.58 11.97 -31.69
CA LYS A 3 -0.42 11.11 -31.40
C LYS A 3 0.78 12.01 -31.09
N ALA A 4 1.69 11.55 -30.23
CA ALA A 4 3.08 11.22 -30.61
C ALA A 4 3.95 10.95 -29.37
N TRP A 5 4.63 9.79 -29.36
CA TRP A 5 6.09 9.79 -29.32
C TRP A 5 6.63 8.58 -30.10
N GLN A 6 7.60 8.86 -30.98
CA GLN A 6 8.44 7.89 -31.69
C GLN A 6 9.84 7.97 -31.08
N GLY A 7 10.37 6.81 -30.67
CA GLY A 7 11.79 6.63 -30.41
C GLY A 7 12.17 5.20 -30.71
N SER A 8 12.97 5.03 -31.75
CA SER A 8 13.59 3.76 -32.13
C SER A 8 14.94 3.62 -31.43
N TYR A 9 15.12 2.58 -30.62
CA TYR A 9 16.45 2.05 -30.29
C TYR A 9 16.37 0.53 -30.12
N ASN A 10 17.34 -0.16 -30.72
CA ASN A 10 17.45 -1.61 -30.85
C ASN A 10 17.25 -2.34 -29.52
N SER A 11 16.20 -3.16 -29.44
CA SER A 11 15.89 -3.98 -28.27
C SER A 11 16.60 -5.33 -28.34
N HIS A 12 17.63 -5.51 -27.51
CA HIS A 12 17.79 -6.80 -26.86
C HIS A 12 16.56 -7.02 -25.95
N HIS A 13 16.02 -8.24 -25.96
CA HIS A 13 14.81 -8.62 -25.23
C HIS A 13 14.91 -8.26 -23.75
N TRP A 14 14.04 -7.36 -23.30
CA TRP A 14 13.77 -7.11 -21.89
C TRP A 14 12.25 -7.14 -21.73
N ASP A 15 11.71 -8.27 -21.27
CA ASP A 15 10.31 -8.36 -20.86
C ASP A 15 10.14 -7.60 -19.54
N ILE A 16 9.82 -6.32 -19.66
CA ILE A 16 9.28 -5.54 -18.54
C ILE A 16 7.82 -6.01 -18.40
N THR A 17 7.32 -6.25 -17.19
CA THR A 17 5.88 -6.42 -16.89
C THR A 17 5.42 -5.31 -15.97
N GLY A 18 4.79 -4.28 -16.55
CA GLY A 18 4.16 -3.18 -15.83
C GLY A 18 2.70 -3.50 -15.71
N TYR A 19 2.14 -3.34 -14.51
CA TYR A 19 0.74 -3.59 -14.22
C TYR A 19 0.11 -2.32 -13.69
N SER A 20 -1.15 -2.05 -14.04
CA SER A 20 -1.92 -0.94 -13.49
C SER A 20 -3.30 -1.48 -13.13
N LEU A 21 -3.65 -1.52 -11.85
CA LEU A 21 -4.99 -1.89 -11.40
C LEU A 21 -5.85 -0.63 -11.37
N ILE A 22 -6.83 -0.55 -12.27
CA ILE A 22 -7.83 0.54 -12.27
C ILE A 22 -9.08 0.01 -11.58
N TRP A 23 -9.41 0.58 -10.42
CA TRP A 23 -10.65 0.31 -9.71
C TRP A 23 -11.64 1.44 -9.99
N ASP A 24 -12.83 1.10 -10.51
CA ASP A 24 -13.94 2.05 -10.62
C ASP A 24 -14.85 1.92 -9.38
N PRO A 25 -14.82 2.89 -8.44
CA PRO A 25 -15.62 2.85 -7.22
C PRO A 25 -17.11 3.21 -7.46
N CYS A 26 -17.52 3.59 -8.67
CA CYS A 26 -18.83 4.19 -8.92
C CYS A 26 -19.92 3.25 -9.44
N VAL A 27 -19.69 1.94 -9.57
CA VAL A 27 -20.72 1.01 -10.06
C VAL A 27 -20.87 -0.20 -9.15
N ASP A 28 -21.93 -0.18 -8.36
CA ASP A 28 -22.32 -1.21 -7.38
C ASP A 28 -22.73 -2.57 -7.99
N LEU A 29 -22.38 -2.87 -9.25
CA LEU A 29 -22.85 -4.09 -9.91
C LEU A 29 -21.78 -5.11 -10.28
N HIS A 30 -20.55 -4.75 -10.64
CA HIS A 30 -19.51 -5.75 -10.88
C HIS A 30 -18.14 -5.14 -10.62
N LYS A 31 -17.39 -5.72 -9.67
CA LYS A 31 -15.97 -5.40 -9.53
C LYS A 31 -15.26 -5.81 -10.80
N HIS A 32 -14.55 -4.86 -11.39
CA HIS A 32 -13.81 -5.08 -12.61
C HIS A 32 -12.33 -5.02 -12.27
N VAL A 33 -11.64 -6.13 -12.47
CA VAL A 33 -10.20 -6.23 -12.24
C VAL A 33 -9.58 -6.64 -13.57
N GLU A 34 -8.62 -5.85 -14.02
CA GLU A 34 -7.84 -6.16 -15.22
C GLU A 34 -6.36 -6.16 -14.90
N VAL A 35 -5.65 -7.02 -15.61
CA VAL A 35 -4.20 -7.12 -15.58
C VAL A 35 -3.68 -6.78 -16.96
N TYR A 36 -2.83 -5.76 -17.03
CA TYR A 36 -2.11 -5.42 -18.23
C TYR A 36 -0.85 -6.28 -18.36
N THR A 37 -0.66 -6.92 -19.51
CA THR A 37 0.52 -7.72 -19.80
C THR A 37 1.34 -7.00 -20.87
N LEU A 38 2.58 -6.64 -20.55
CA LEU A 38 3.44 -5.87 -21.45
C LEU A 38 3.89 -6.68 -22.67
N SER A 39 4.23 -7.96 -22.51
CA SER A 39 4.68 -8.83 -23.61
C SER A 39 3.62 -8.98 -24.71
N THR A 40 2.34 -8.92 -24.36
CA THR A 40 1.22 -8.96 -25.30
C THR A 40 0.61 -7.58 -25.57
N ASN A 41 1.08 -6.53 -24.86
CA ASN A 41 0.51 -5.19 -24.88
C ASN A 41 -1.03 -5.19 -24.79
N SER A 42 -1.57 -5.99 -23.87
CA SER A 42 -3.02 -6.21 -23.78
C SER A 42 -3.51 -6.24 -22.34
N TRP A 43 -4.72 -5.74 -22.15
CA TRP A 43 -5.49 -5.91 -20.92
C TRP A 43 -6.24 -7.23 -20.97
N ARG A 44 -6.29 -7.93 -19.84
CA ARG A 44 -7.17 -9.08 -19.66
C ARG A 44 -7.88 -9.01 -18.32
N GLN A 45 -9.12 -9.43 -18.30
CA GLN A 45 -9.93 -9.46 -17.10
C GLN A 45 -9.55 -10.64 -16.21
N ILE A 46 -9.55 -10.42 -14.90
CA ILE A 46 -9.38 -11.45 -13.86
C ILE A 46 -10.68 -11.63 -13.10
N ASN A 47 -11.01 -12.88 -12.77
CA ASN A 47 -12.12 -13.19 -11.88
C ASN A 47 -11.79 -12.68 -10.47
N CYS A 48 -12.72 -11.91 -9.89
CA CYS A 48 -12.59 -11.35 -8.54
C CYS A 48 -13.77 -11.73 -7.63
N ASP A 49 -14.43 -12.85 -7.91
CA ASP A 49 -15.60 -13.34 -7.15
C ASP A 49 -15.26 -13.58 -5.68
N THR A 50 -14.02 -14.00 -5.38
CA THR A 50 -13.54 -14.22 -4.00
C THR A 50 -13.55 -12.95 -3.14
N ILE A 51 -13.54 -11.78 -3.77
CA ILE A 51 -13.56 -10.49 -3.09
C ILE A 51 -14.83 -9.69 -3.42
N SER A 52 -15.88 -10.30 -3.99
CA SER A 52 -17.12 -9.63 -4.43
C SER A 52 -17.79 -8.84 -3.30
N ASP A 53 -17.71 -9.34 -2.07
CA ASP A 53 -18.38 -8.75 -0.90
C ASP A 53 -17.46 -7.85 -0.05
N ILE A 54 -16.25 -7.55 -0.54
CA ILE A 54 -15.26 -6.73 0.19
C ILE A 54 -15.15 -5.33 -0.40
N HIS A 55 -15.51 -4.30 0.34
CA HIS A 55 -15.19 -2.94 -0.05
C HIS A 55 -13.68 -2.69 0.11
N VAL A 56 -12.95 -2.57 -1.00
CA VAL A 56 -11.51 -2.28 -1.00
C VAL A 56 -11.32 -0.76 -0.94
N PHE A 57 -10.47 -0.28 -0.03
CA PHE A 57 -10.20 1.14 0.12
C PHE A 57 -9.16 1.59 -0.92
N GLY A 58 -9.54 2.47 -1.84
CA GLY A 58 -8.65 2.98 -2.88
C GLY A 58 -7.63 4.03 -2.40
N GLY A 59 -6.56 4.22 -3.19
CA GLY A 59 -5.77 5.46 -3.27
C GLY A 59 -4.78 5.79 -2.14
N CYS A 60 -4.78 5.10 -1.01
CA CYS A 60 -3.92 5.49 0.13
C CYS A 60 -3.37 4.35 0.99
N CYS A 61 -3.73 3.10 0.71
CA CYS A 61 -3.39 1.94 1.55
C CYS A 61 -2.89 0.75 0.72
N GLU A 62 -2.24 1.02 -0.41
CA GLU A 62 -1.65 -0.02 -1.25
C GLU A 62 -0.15 -0.14 -0.99
N ILE A 63 0.29 -1.39 -0.82
CA ILE A 63 1.70 -1.76 -0.76
C ILE A 63 1.98 -2.89 -1.75
N TYR A 64 3.22 -2.99 -2.22
CA TYR A 64 3.70 -4.13 -2.99
C TYR A 64 4.84 -4.80 -2.23
N LEU A 65 4.69 -6.09 -1.94
CA LEU A 65 5.65 -6.87 -1.16
C LEU A 65 5.67 -8.32 -1.64
N ASN A 66 6.88 -8.87 -1.85
CA ASN A 66 7.09 -10.28 -2.20
C ASN A 66 6.24 -10.78 -3.38
N GLY A 67 6.09 -9.96 -4.43
CA GLY A 67 5.33 -10.36 -5.62
C GLY A 67 3.82 -10.19 -5.51
N ALA A 68 3.30 -9.65 -4.41
CA ALA A 68 1.88 -9.41 -4.21
C ALA A 68 1.59 -7.93 -3.92
N TYR A 69 0.46 -7.45 -4.42
CA TYR A 69 -0.12 -6.20 -3.98
C TYR A 69 -1.03 -6.44 -2.77
N HIS A 70 -1.13 -5.46 -1.87
CA HIS A 70 -1.99 -5.51 -0.70
C HIS A 70 -2.73 -4.20 -0.55
N TRP A 71 -4.02 -4.29 -0.23
CA TRP A 71 -4.91 -3.16 0.05
C TRP A 71 -5.62 -3.36 1.36
N SER A 72 -5.89 -2.26 2.08
CA SER A 72 -6.89 -2.29 3.13
C SER A 72 -8.29 -2.45 2.53
N GLY A 73 -9.15 -3.20 3.20
CA GLY A 73 -10.56 -3.31 2.83
C GLY A 73 -11.44 -3.67 4.01
N ARG A 74 -12.74 -3.79 3.76
CA ARG A 74 -13.75 -4.15 4.75
C ARG A 74 -14.83 -5.03 4.11
N PRO A 75 -15.19 -6.19 4.70
CA PRO A 75 -16.35 -6.95 4.25
C PRO A 75 -17.64 -6.12 4.45
N LYS A 76 -18.54 -6.11 3.46
CA LYS A 76 -19.76 -5.27 3.48
C LYS A 76 -20.63 -5.44 4.73
N GLU A 77 -20.66 -6.65 5.29
CA GLU A 77 -21.50 -7.02 6.43
C GLU A 77 -20.74 -7.08 7.77
N LYS A 78 -19.47 -6.67 7.81
CA LYS A 78 -18.63 -6.76 9.01
C LYS A 78 -18.04 -5.40 9.37
N ASP A 79 -17.91 -5.16 10.67
CA ASP A 79 -17.31 -3.93 11.21
C ASP A 79 -15.85 -4.13 11.63
N TYR A 80 -15.06 -4.73 10.75
CA TYR A 80 -13.61 -4.82 10.93
C TYR A 80 -12.90 -4.71 9.59
N ASN A 81 -11.70 -4.15 9.61
CA ASN A 81 -10.86 -4.04 8.42
C ASN A 81 -10.05 -5.33 8.21
N ILE A 82 -9.76 -5.63 6.95
CA ILE A 82 -8.94 -6.73 6.49
C ILE A 82 -7.89 -6.22 5.50
N ILE A 83 -6.97 -7.10 5.13
CA ILE A 83 -6.04 -6.88 4.02
C ILE A 83 -6.48 -7.77 2.87
N VAL A 84 -6.75 -7.17 1.72
CA VAL A 84 -6.89 -7.89 0.46
C VAL A 84 -5.52 -7.97 -0.17
N SER A 85 -5.12 -9.14 -0.64
CA SER A 85 -3.87 -9.35 -1.36
C SER A 85 -4.16 -9.88 -2.76
N PHE A 86 -3.28 -9.56 -3.71
CA PHE A 86 -3.30 -10.13 -5.06
C PHE A 86 -1.89 -10.62 -5.39
N ASP A 87 -1.73 -11.94 -5.48
CA ASP A 87 -0.48 -12.58 -5.89
C ASP A 87 -0.31 -12.41 -7.40
N MET A 88 0.73 -11.69 -7.84
CA MET A 88 0.96 -11.42 -9.25
C MET A 88 1.42 -12.65 -10.04
N SER A 89 2.01 -13.65 -9.38
CA SER A 89 2.54 -14.85 -10.03
C SER A 89 1.44 -15.86 -10.31
N ASN A 90 0.55 -16.05 -9.34
CA ASN A 90 -0.56 -17.00 -9.44
C ASN A 90 -1.88 -16.33 -9.84
N GLU A 91 -1.94 -14.99 -9.81
CA GLU A 91 -3.09 -14.17 -10.17
C GLU A 91 -4.33 -14.48 -9.34
N VAL A 92 -4.11 -14.74 -8.05
CA VAL A 92 -5.15 -15.08 -7.08
C VAL A 92 -5.27 -14.02 -6.00
N PHE A 93 -6.51 -13.76 -5.59
CA PHE A 93 -6.80 -12.93 -4.43
C PHE A 93 -6.70 -13.73 -3.14
N GLY A 94 -6.12 -13.12 -2.12
CA GLY A 94 -6.08 -13.62 -0.75
C GLY A 94 -6.64 -12.60 0.23
N ILE A 95 -7.06 -13.08 1.41
CA ILE A 95 -7.52 -12.24 2.51
C ILE A 95 -6.64 -12.50 3.73
N LEU A 96 -6.07 -11.45 4.30
CA LEU A 96 -5.28 -11.50 5.52
C LEU A 96 -5.98 -10.71 6.63
N SER A 97 -5.72 -11.10 7.88
CA SER A 97 -6.24 -10.39 9.05
C SER A 97 -5.44 -9.14 9.35
N MET A 98 -6.12 -8.07 9.77
CA MET A 98 -5.50 -6.92 10.42
C MET A 98 -5.03 -7.28 11.85
N PRO A 99 -4.12 -6.48 12.45
CA PRO A 99 -3.76 -6.65 13.85
C PRO A 99 -4.97 -6.52 14.77
N ASP A 100 -4.92 -7.19 15.92
CA ASP A 100 -5.94 -7.02 16.96
C ASP A 100 -5.75 -5.67 17.65
N LEU A 101 -6.76 -4.81 17.57
CA LEU A 101 -6.75 -3.44 18.10
C LEU A 101 -7.68 -3.27 19.30
N THR A 102 -8.03 -4.36 19.98
CA THR A 102 -8.89 -4.35 21.17
C THR A 102 -8.43 -3.35 22.23
N ASP A 103 -7.12 -3.20 22.45
CA ASP A 103 -6.53 -2.24 23.41
C ASP A 103 -6.86 -0.77 23.10
N ILE A 104 -7.14 -0.44 21.84
CA ILE A 104 -7.41 0.93 21.37
C ILE A 104 -8.83 1.09 20.81
N SER A 105 -9.69 0.08 21.03
CA SER A 105 -11.09 0.04 20.57
C SER A 105 -11.98 1.14 21.17
N HIS A 106 -11.53 1.77 22.26
CA HIS A 106 -12.19 2.91 22.88
C HIS A 106 -12.05 4.22 22.09
N PHE A 107 -11.22 4.26 21.03
CA PHE A 107 -11.12 5.43 20.17
C PHE A 107 -12.30 5.54 19.20
N ASN A 108 -12.94 6.71 19.17
CA ASN A 108 -14.12 6.96 18.34
C ASN A 108 -13.86 6.80 16.83
N GLN A 109 -12.66 7.16 16.34
CA GLN A 109 -12.29 7.03 14.93
C GLN A 109 -10.80 6.70 14.80
N ILE A 110 -10.52 5.53 14.23
CA ILE A 110 -9.17 5.02 14.01
C ILE A 110 -8.88 5.04 12.51
N TRP A 111 -7.72 5.56 12.13
CA TRP A 111 -7.15 5.36 10.80
C TRP A 111 -6.17 4.20 10.81
N GLN A 112 -6.18 3.40 9.74
CA GLN A 112 -5.24 2.30 9.52
C GLN A 112 -4.66 2.42 8.12
N ALA A 113 -3.33 2.49 8.03
CA ALA A 113 -2.62 2.54 6.76
C ALA A 113 -1.64 1.38 6.64
N LEU A 114 -1.59 0.74 5.47
CA LEU A 114 -0.60 -0.29 5.19
C LEU A 114 0.75 0.34 4.82
N ALA A 115 1.82 -0.33 5.26
CA ALA A 115 3.19 0.03 4.95
C ALA A 115 4.03 -1.24 4.80
N VAL A 116 5.22 -1.10 4.22
CA VAL A 116 6.25 -2.14 4.22
C VAL A 116 7.35 -1.70 5.18
N LEU A 117 7.60 -2.48 6.23
CA LEU A 117 8.71 -2.24 7.16
C LEU A 117 9.68 -3.42 7.12
N GLY A 118 10.90 -3.18 6.67
CA GLY A 118 11.84 -4.25 6.35
C GLY A 118 11.30 -5.09 5.19
N ASN A 119 10.99 -6.36 5.47
CA ASN A 119 10.36 -7.28 4.51
C ASN A 119 9.00 -7.81 4.99
N CYS A 120 8.35 -7.07 5.88
CA CYS A 120 7.09 -7.44 6.52
C CYS A 120 5.98 -6.45 6.15
N VAL A 121 4.74 -6.96 6.13
CA VAL A 121 3.55 -6.11 6.10
C VAL A 121 3.43 -5.40 7.45
N ALA A 122 3.25 -4.10 7.41
CA ALA A 122 3.06 -3.27 8.59
C ALA A 122 1.74 -2.50 8.51
N SER A 123 1.16 -2.20 9.67
CA SER A 123 -0.04 -1.38 9.81
C SER A 123 0.24 -0.22 10.76
N ILE A 124 0.03 1.00 10.28
CA ILE A 124 0.17 2.23 11.06
C ILE A 124 -1.23 2.67 11.49
N VAL A 125 -1.42 2.80 12.80
CA VAL A 125 -2.72 3.01 13.42
C VAL A 125 -2.70 4.25 14.29
N TYR A 126 -3.68 5.14 14.13
CA TYR A 126 -3.80 6.33 14.98
C TYR A 126 -5.24 6.83 15.13
N ASN A 127 -5.50 7.56 16.20
CA ASN A 127 -6.79 8.21 16.44
C ASN A 127 -6.90 9.52 15.63
N ILE A 128 -7.86 9.56 14.71
CA ILE A 128 -8.07 10.69 13.79
C ILE A 128 -8.56 11.93 14.55
N CYS A 129 -9.31 11.75 15.63
CA CYS A 129 -9.91 12.85 16.38
C CYS A 129 -9.05 13.33 17.56
N ALA A 130 -7.97 12.62 17.90
CA ALA A 130 -7.10 13.02 19.00
C ALA A 130 -6.40 14.36 18.70
N PRO A 131 -6.32 15.30 19.66
CA PRO A 131 -5.62 16.58 19.47
C PRO A 131 -4.12 16.39 19.25
N GLU A 132 -3.54 15.38 19.91
CA GLU A 132 -2.17 14.93 19.67
C GLU A 132 -2.21 13.53 19.05
N LYS A 133 -1.34 13.30 18.06
CA LYS A 133 -1.29 12.03 17.35
C LYS A 133 -0.30 11.09 18.00
N THR A 134 -0.78 9.90 18.34
CA THR A 134 0.07 8.75 18.63
C THR A 134 -0.12 7.73 17.52
N PHE A 135 0.97 7.28 16.92
CA PHE A 135 0.97 6.29 15.85
C PHE A 135 1.53 4.98 16.38
N ASP A 136 0.67 3.96 16.44
CA ASP A 136 1.06 2.58 16.73
C ASP A 136 1.45 1.90 15.42
N ILE A 137 2.63 1.30 15.38
CA ILE A 137 3.10 0.54 14.22
C ILE A 137 3.14 -0.93 14.58
N TRP A 138 2.28 -1.68 13.91
CA TRP A 138 2.19 -3.12 14.00
C TRP A 138 2.93 -3.77 12.83
N VAL A 139 3.58 -4.90 13.06
CA VAL A 139 4.31 -5.66 12.04
C VAL A 139 3.88 -7.12 12.06
N MET A 140 3.55 -7.67 10.89
CA MET A 140 3.24 -9.08 10.68
C MET A 140 4.55 -9.83 10.39
N HIS A 141 5.09 -10.51 11.41
CA HIS A 141 6.38 -11.20 11.27
C HIS A 141 6.29 -12.47 10.42
N GLU A 142 5.16 -13.16 10.45
CA GLU A 142 4.88 -14.33 9.62
C GLU A 142 3.72 -14.00 8.68
N TYR A 143 4.02 -13.96 7.38
CA TYR A 143 3.06 -13.54 6.38
C TYR A 143 1.77 -14.39 6.42
N GLY A 144 0.62 -13.73 6.55
CA GLY A 144 -0.70 -14.34 6.64
C GLY A 144 -1.08 -14.94 8.00
N VAL A 145 -0.18 -14.94 8.98
CA VAL A 145 -0.46 -15.46 10.33
C VAL A 145 -0.90 -14.31 11.23
N LYS A 146 -2.18 -14.33 11.65
CA LYS A 146 -2.78 -13.26 12.47
C LYS A 146 -2.04 -13.07 13.80
N GLU A 147 -1.64 -14.16 14.43
CA GLU A 147 -0.98 -14.17 15.73
C GLU A 147 0.45 -13.61 15.68
N SER A 148 1.01 -13.43 14.48
CA SER A 148 2.36 -12.87 14.28
C SER A 148 2.40 -11.35 14.29
N TRP A 149 1.25 -10.69 14.36
CA TRP A 149 1.17 -9.23 14.51
C TRP A 149 1.70 -8.82 15.89
N THR A 150 2.74 -7.99 15.91
CA THR A 150 3.23 -7.37 17.14
C THR A 150 3.31 -5.85 16.98
N LYS A 151 3.01 -5.12 18.05
CA LYS A 151 3.20 -3.66 18.10
C LYS A 151 4.69 -3.40 18.32
N GLN A 152 5.38 -2.94 17.28
CA GLN A 152 6.83 -2.78 17.31
C GLN A 152 7.25 -1.35 17.69
N TYR A 153 6.49 -0.34 17.28
CA TYR A 153 6.78 1.07 17.59
C TYR A 153 5.54 1.82 18.04
N VAL A 154 5.77 2.83 18.89
CA VAL A 154 4.79 3.85 19.27
C VAL A 154 5.45 5.20 19.06
N ILE A 155 4.85 6.05 18.23
CA ILE A 155 5.38 7.38 17.92
C ILE A 155 4.44 8.43 18.47
N GLY A 156 4.99 9.37 19.23
CA GLY A 156 4.26 10.49 19.80
C GLY A 156 4.16 10.42 21.33
N PRO A 157 3.24 11.19 21.94
CA PRO A 157 2.27 12.05 21.28
C PRO A 157 2.93 13.20 20.48
N LEU A 158 2.39 13.50 19.31
CA LEU A 158 2.83 14.60 18.44
C LEU A 158 1.71 15.63 18.28
N SER A 159 1.96 16.86 18.71
CA SER A 159 1.06 18.00 18.48
C SER A 159 1.29 18.59 17.08
N GLY A 160 0.25 19.18 16.47
CA GLY A 160 0.36 19.86 15.16
C GLY A 160 0.43 18.92 13.95
N ILE A 161 0.23 17.61 14.13
CA ILE A 161 0.19 16.61 13.06
C ILE A 161 -1.26 16.34 12.67
N ARG A 162 -1.59 16.58 11.40
CA ARG A 162 -2.93 16.36 10.86
C ARG A 162 -3.17 14.91 10.48
N LYS A 163 -2.25 14.34 9.69
CA LYS A 163 -2.38 13.00 9.10
C LYS A 163 -1.02 12.49 8.58
N LEU A 164 -0.98 11.22 8.20
CA LEU A 164 0.14 10.68 7.41
C LEU A 164 0.14 11.27 5.99
N VAL A 165 1.32 11.35 5.35
CA VAL A 165 1.41 11.68 3.91
C VAL A 165 0.86 10.51 3.10
N GLY A 166 -0.29 10.72 2.45
CA GLY A 166 -0.84 9.83 1.44
C GLY A 166 -1.44 10.69 0.30
N PRO A 167 -1.18 10.36 -0.98
CA PRO A 167 -1.52 11.24 -2.09
C PRO A 167 -3.00 11.20 -2.44
N ALA A 168 -3.51 12.36 -2.86
CA ALA A 168 -4.74 12.50 -3.61
C ALA A 168 -4.48 12.25 -5.10
N ASN A 169 -3.94 11.05 -5.43
CA ASN A 169 -3.66 10.48 -6.77
C ASN A 169 -2.18 10.01 -6.91
N SER A 170 -1.97 8.70 -6.73
CA SER A 170 -0.90 7.85 -7.34
C SER A 170 0.60 8.06 -7.02
N GLY A 171 1.02 8.16 -5.75
CA GLY A 171 2.46 8.17 -5.41
C GLY A 171 2.75 7.73 -3.97
N HIS A 172 3.06 6.45 -3.78
CA HIS A 172 3.33 5.85 -2.48
C HIS A 172 4.58 6.46 -1.85
N ILE A 173 4.51 6.82 -0.55
CA ILE A 173 5.49 6.52 0.50
C ILE A 173 4.90 7.04 1.83
N LEU A 174 4.40 6.14 2.67
CA LEU A 174 4.08 6.38 4.08
C LEU A 174 5.28 6.09 4.99
N LEU A 175 6.10 5.14 4.56
CA LEU A 175 7.28 4.65 5.25
C LEU A 175 8.33 4.25 4.21
N LEU A 176 9.55 4.79 4.33
CA LEU A 176 10.69 4.46 3.47
C LEU A 176 11.89 4.08 4.35
N GLY A 177 12.18 2.78 4.41
CA GLY A 177 13.19 2.26 5.34
C GLY A 177 12.78 2.54 6.79
N ASP A 178 13.51 3.42 7.47
CA ASP A 178 13.24 3.84 8.85
C ASP A 178 12.57 5.21 8.96
N LYS A 179 12.07 5.78 7.84
CA LYS A 179 11.52 7.14 7.79
C LYS A 179 10.03 7.13 7.54
N ILE A 180 9.28 7.89 8.32
CA ILE A 180 7.82 8.07 8.19
C ILE A 180 7.54 9.51 7.79
N PHE A 181 6.66 9.68 6.82
CA PHE A 181 6.29 10.99 6.29
C PHE A 181 4.95 11.43 6.88
N LEU A 182 4.95 12.55 7.59
CA LEU A 182 3.80 13.12 8.28
C LEU A 182 3.44 14.47 7.67
N VAL A 183 2.16 14.84 7.74
CA VAL A 183 1.65 16.15 7.32
C VAL A 183 1.24 16.94 8.56
N GLU A 184 1.87 18.10 8.75
CA GLU A 184 1.50 19.06 9.78
C GLU A 184 0.17 19.78 9.45
N ASP A 185 -0.43 20.43 10.44
CA ASP A 185 -1.68 21.20 10.27
C ASP A 185 -1.54 22.36 9.28
N ASN A 186 -0.34 22.93 9.17
CA ASN A 186 0.00 23.98 8.20
C ASN A 186 0.22 23.44 6.76
N GLY A 187 0.11 22.11 6.56
CA GLY A 187 0.31 21.45 5.27
C GLY A 187 1.75 21.05 4.95
N GLN A 188 2.73 21.37 5.80
CA GLN A 188 4.13 20.98 5.60
C GLN A 188 4.32 19.47 5.80
N VAL A 189 5.26 18.91 5.05
CA VAL A 189 5.66 17.51 5.19
C VAL A 189 6.90 17.42 6.07
N VAL A 190 6.80 16.62 7.12
CA VAL A 190 7.90 16.35 8.05
C VAL A 190 8.24 14.87 8.03
N VAL A 191 9.49 14.54 8.34
CA VAL A 191 9.96 13.15 8.39
C VAL A 191 10.32 12.78 9.81
N TYR A 192 9.68 11.73 10.31
CA TYR A 192 10.06 11.07 11.56
C TYR A 192 11.02 9.92 11.24
N ASN A 193 12.18 9.88 11.88
CA ASN A 193 13.09 8.74 11.78
C ASN A 193 12.86 7.79 12.96
N LEU A 194 12.47 6.54 12.69
CA LEU A 194 12.17 5.49 13.66
C LEU A 194 13.36 5.16 14.55
N ASN A 195 14.57 5.11 13.99
CA ASN A 195 15.77 4.72 14.72
C ASN A 195 16.29 5.83 15.64
N ALA A 196 16.33 7.06 15.12
CA ALA A 196 16.78 8.24 15.86
C ALA A 196 15.70 8.81 16.77
N GLN A 197 14.44 8.41 16.58
CA GLN A 197 13.25 8.93 17.28
C GLN A 197 13.14 10.46 17.21
N GLN A 198 13.48 11.03 16.05
CA GLN A 198 13.53 12.48 15.83
C GLN A 198 12.73 12.88 14.59
N ILE A 199 12.07 14.04 14.70
CA ILE A 199 11.44 14.72 13.57
C ILE A 199 12.47 15.63 12.90
N LYS A 200 12.53 15.58 11.58
CA LYS A 200 13.25 16.53 10.74
C LYS A 200 12.28 17.17 9.75
N ASN A 201 12.28 18.49 9.72
CA ASN A 201 11.56 19.23 8.69
C ASN A 201 12.36 19.10 7.39
N LEU A 202 11.78 18.41 6.42
CA LEU A 202 12.25 18.57 5.06
C LEU A 202 11.72 19.93 4.62
N GLN A 203 12.60 20.90 4.40
CA GLN A 203 12.26 22.21 3.82
C GLN A 203 11.84 22.03 2.35
N VAL A 204 10.82 21.20 2.07
CA VAL A 204 10.29 20.98 0.73
C VAL A 204 9.25 22.05 0.50
N SER A 205 9.60 23.03 -0.32
CA SER A 205 8.65 23.99 -0.86
C SER A 205 7.56 23.24 -1.61
N GLU A 206 6.31 23.60 -1.29
CA GLU A 206 5.04 23.22 -1.92
C GLU A 206 5.10 22.21 -3.08
N HIS A 207 4.40 21.09 -2.87
CA HIS A 207 4.17 19.96 -3.80
C HIS A 207 5.36 18.99 -3.90
N PRO A 208 5.42 17.94 -3.04
CA PRO A 208 6.39 16.88 -3.19
C PRO A 208 6.14 16.17 -4.53
N THR A 209 6.97 16.47 -5.52
CA THR A 209 7.08 15.65 -6.73
C THR A 209 7.82 14.39 -6.30
N MET A 210 7.08 13.35 -5.93
CA MET A 210 7.64 12.12 -5.39
C MET A 210 8.31 11.31 -6.50
N ALA A 211 9.52 10.82 -6.21
CA ALA A 211 10.27 9.96 -7.10
C ALA A 211 9.54 8.61 -7.25
N TYR A 212 9.09 8.34 -8.46
CA TYR A 212 8.70 7.00 -8.89
C TYR A 212 9.93 6.09 -8.80
N VAL A 213 9.89 5.08 -7.91
CA VAL A 213 10.85 3.98 -7.94
C VAL A 213 10.21 2.87 -8.75
N GLU A 214 10.66 2.74 -9.99
CA GLU A 214 10.30 1.64 -10.88
C GLU A 214 10.84 0.34 -10.28
N SER A 215 9.95 -0.48 -9.70
CA SER A 215 10.32 -1.79 -9.16
C SER A 215 10.38 -2.81 -10.30
N LEU A 216 11.53 -2.89 -10.97
CA LEU A 216 11.82 -3.94 -11.96
C LEU A 216 12.25 -5.22 -11.22
N VAL A 217 11.28 -6.03 -10.78
CA VAL A 217 11.57 -7.38 -10.28
C VAL A 217 11.40 -8.38 -11.42
N SER A 218 12.48 -9.08 -11.77
CA SER A 218 12.47 -10.16 -12.76
C SER A 218 11.75 -11.39 -12.17
N ILE A 219 10.67 -11.82 -12.83
CA ILE A 219 9.94 -13.05 -12.47
C ILE A 219 10.44 -14.17 -13.39
N MET A 220 11.61 -14.73 -13.12
CA MET A 220 12.01 -16.00 -13.72
C MET A 220 12.62 -16.91 -12.67
N GLY A 221 11.84 -17.92 -12.31
CA GLY A 221 12.28 -18.99 -11.42
C GLY A 221 11.39 -20.21 -11.59
N ARG A 222 11.56 -20.98 -12.67
CA ARG A 222 11.38 -22.44 -12.63
C ARG A 222 12.14 -23.13 -13.76
N ASN A 223 12.96 -24.08 -13.30
CA ASN A 223 13.83 -24.97 -14.05
C ASN A 223 13.03 -25.86 -14.99
N VAL A 224 13.45 -25.94 -16.25
CA VAL A 224 13.14 -27.07 -17.12
C VAL A 224 14.01 -28.23 -16.63
N ILE A 225 13.36 -29.26 -16.09
CA ILE A 225 13.97 -30.58 -15.94
C ILE A 225 13.73 -31.27 -17.28
N GLU A 226 14.77 -31.36 -18.10
CA GLU A 226 14.78 -32.27 -19.25
C GLU A 226 14.91 -33.70 -18.71
N ASN A 227 14.00 -34.57 -19.14
CA ASN A 227 14.21 -36.02 -19.22
C ASN A 227 14.00 -36.44 -20.68
#